data_AF-A0A8K0CEU7-F1
#
_entry.id   AF-A0A8K0CEU7-F1
#
_cell.length_a   1.000
_cell.length_b   1.000
_cell.length_c   1.000
_cell.angle_alpha   90.00
_cell.angle_beta   90.00
_cell.angle_gamma   90.00
#
_symmetry.space_group_name_H-M   'P 1'
#
loop_
_entity.id
_entity.type
_entity.pdbx_description
1 polymer ?
#
loop_
_entity_poly.entity_id
_entity_poly.type
_entity_poly.pdbx_seq_one_letter_code
_entity_poly.pdbx_strand_id
1 'polypeptide(L)'
;MSSNEQDVRQTVLRKWTENPLIATSELAKICKTSQRTVQRCLKKFRNTATIDRKSRDGRPTRSSDKIIEKKKRRKKYQGLKDATEKEQQQNNLNKKKYQDKGFLAVHLKYLMARK
;
A
#
# COMPACT_ATOMS: atom_id res chain seq x y z
N MET A 1 4.06 -33.90 15.00
CA MET A 1 3.51 -34.21 13.65
C MET A 1 3.80 -35.69 13.42
N SER A 2 2.83 -36.48 12.97
CA SER A 2 3.03 -37.92 12.71
C SER A 2 3.96 -38.13 11.51
N SER A 3 4.88 -39.11 11.55
CA SER A 3 5.84 -39.39 10.46
C SER A 3 5.16 -39.50 9.09
N ASN A 4 3.98 -40.11 9.04
CA ASN A 4 3.19 -40.26 7.81
C ASN A 4 2.82 -38.93 7.13
N GLU A 5 2.62 -37.84 7.89
CA GLU A 5 2.26 -36.55 7.30
C GLU A 5 3.46 -35.86 6.61
N GLN A 6 4.68 -36.14 7.07
CA GLN A 6 5.89 -35.57 6.47
C GLN A 6 6.20 -36.25 5.14
N ASP A 7 6.03 -37.57 5.06
CA ASP A 7 6.24 -38.34 3.84
C ASP A 7 5.27 -37.94 2.73
N VAL A 8 3.99 -37.75 3.07
CA VAL A 8 2.99 -37.25 2.13
C VAL A 8 3.38 -35.88 1.58
N ARG A 9 3.87 -34.97 2.43
CA ARG A 9 4.30 -33.64 2.00
C ARG A 9 5.46 -33.68 1.03
N GLN A 10 6.50 -34.46 1.34
CA GLN A 10 7.67 -34.60 0.48
C GLN A 10 7.27 -35.16 -0.89
N THR A 11 6.44 -36.19 -0.89
CA THR A 11 5.97 -36.83 -2.13
C THR A 11 5.14 -35.87 -3.00
N VAL A 12 4.21 -35.11 -2.38
CA VAL A 12 3.42 -34.07 -3.08
C VAL A 12 4.35 -33.01 -3.67
N LEU A 13 5.35 -32.57 -2.90
CA LEU A 13 6.28 -31.54 -3.35
C LEU A 13 7.08 -31.99 -4.56
N ARG A 14 7.69 -33.16 -4.47
CA ARG A 14 8.51 -33.74 -5.54
C ARG A 14 7.72 -33.88 -6.84
N LYS A 15 6.49 -34.40 -6.76
CA LYS A 15 5.63 -34.57 -7.94
C LYS A 15 5.20 -33.24 -8.54
N TRP A 16 4.92 -32.25 -7.70
CA TRP A 16 4.58 -30.91 -8.16
C TRP A 16 5.78 -30.18 -8.79
N THR A 17 7.01 -30.42 -8.32
CA THR A 17 8.23 -29.87 -8.97
C THR A 17 8.55 -30.56 -10.29
N GLU A 18 8.27 -31.86 -10.43
CA GLU A 18 8.44 -32.60 -11.69
C GLU A 18 7.42 -32.13 -12.75
N ASN A 19 6.18 -31.83 -12.36
CA ASN A 19 5.15 -31.30 -13.26
C ASN A 19 4.25 -30.27 -12.54
N PRO A 20 4.51 -28.96 -12.67
CA PRO A 20 3.76 -27.92 -11.95
C PRO A 20 2.34 -27.67 -12.48
N LEU A 21 2.01 -28.19 -13.67
CA LEU A 21 0.70 -28.05 -14.30
C LEU A 21 -0.28 -29.15 -13.90
N ILE A 22 0.19 -30.17 -13.16
CA ILE A 22 -0.65 -31.28 -12.74
C ILE A 22 -1.84 -30.81 -11.89
N ALA A 23 -3.01 -31.38 -12.16
CA ALA A 23 -4.21 -31.04 -11.40
C ALA A 23 -4.12 -31.56 -9.96
N THR A 24 -4.63 -30.79 -9.00
CA THR A 24 -4.64 -31.19 -7.59
C THR A 24 -5.42 -32.49 -7.31
N SER A 25 -6.39 -32.80 -8.16
CA SER A 25 -7.15 -34.06 -8.14
C SER A 25 -6.29 -35.26 -8.54
N GLU A 26 -5.39 -35.11 -9.50
CA GLU A 26 -4.47 -36.17 -9.94
C GLU A 26 -3.35 -36.39 -8.93
N LEU A 27 -2.79 -35.31 -8.38
CA LEU A 27 -1.85 -35.39 -7.26
C LEU A 27 -2.45 -36.12 -6.05
N ALA A 28 -3.72 -35.88 -5.75
CA ALA A 28 -4.42 -36.56 -4.66
C ALA A 28 -4.47 -38.08 -4.87
N LYS A 29 -4.74 -38.52 -6.11
CA LYS A 29 -4.73 -39.95 -6.49
C LYS A 29 -3.34 -40.55 -6.36
N ILE A 30 -2.31 -39.89 -6.90
CA ILE A 30 -0.92 -40.36 -6.86
C ILE A 30 -0.42 -40.49 -5.42
N CYS A 31 -0.72 -39.50 -4.58
CA CYS A 31 -0.29 -39.47 -3.19
C CYS A 31 -1.24 -40.23 -2.24
N LYS A 32 -2.28 -40.90 -2.76
CA LYS A 32 -3.31 -41.61 -1.96
C LYS A 32 -3.86 -40.76 -0.80
N THR A 33 -4.10 -39.47 -1.03
CA THR A 33 -4.56 -38.52 0.00
C THR A 33 -5.72 -37.68 -0.51
N SER A 34 -6.38 -36.95 0.39
CA SER A 34 -7.45 -36.04 -0.03
C SER A 34 -6.91 -34.84 -0.81
N GLN A 35 -7.68 -34.35 -1.77
CA GLN A 35 -7.36 -33.11 -2.50
C GLN A 35 -7.18 -31.91 -1.55
N ARG A 36 -7.94 -31.88 -0.45
CA ARG A 36 -7.82 -30.85 0.59
C ARG A 36 -6.46 -30.89 1.29
N THR A 37 -5.93 -32.09 1.55
CA THR A 37 -4.59 -32.28 2.09
C THR A 37 -3.52 -31.77 1.12
N VAL A 38 -3.62 -32.12 -0.16
CA VAL A 38 -2.72 -31.64 -1.22
C VAL A 38 -2.74 -30.11 -1.31
N GLN A 39 -3.93 -29.51 -1.41
CA GLN A 39 -4.08 -28.04 -1.44
C GLN A 39 -3.46 -27.38 -0.22
N ARG A 40 -3.66 -27.94 0.98
CA ARG A 40 -3.06 -27.43 2.22
C ARG A 40 -1.53 -27.53 2.17
N CYS A 41 -0.97 -28.61 1.62
CA CYS A 41 0.47 -28.79 1.45
C CYS A 41 1.06 -27.77 0.47
N LEU A 42 0.44 -27.61 -0.71
CA LEU A 42 0.86 -26.63 -1.71
C LEU A 42 0.75 -25.18 -1.20
N LYS A 43 -0.31 -24.87 -0.45
CA LYS A 43 -0.47 -23.55 0.20
C LYS A 43 0.61 -23.31 1.25
N LYS A 44 0.98 -24.32 2.04
CA LYS A 44 2.10 -24.22 2.98
C LYS A 44 3.41 -24.01 2.24
N PHE A 45 3.68 -24.75 1.17
CA PHE A 45 4.90 -24.61 0.39
C PHE A 45 5.05 -23.23 -0.27
N ARG A 46 4.00 -22.73 -0.92
CA ARG A 46 3.97 -21.35 -1.44
C ARG A 46 4.20 -20.33 -0.34
N ASN A 47 3.63 -20.57 0.84
CA ASN A 47 3.84 -19.71 1.99
C ASN A 47 5.26 -19.83 2.54
N THR A 48 5.91 -21.00 2.59
CA THR A 48 7.28 -21.15 3.10
C THR A 48 8.30 -20.51 2.17
N ALA A 49 8.15 -20.64 0.85
CA ALA A 49 8.95 -19.89 -0.12
C ALA A 49 8.76 -18.37 -0.02
N THR A 50 7.63 -17.91 0.53
CA THR A 50 7.40 -16.50 0.88
C THR A 50 7.67 -16.16 2.35
N ILE A 51 7.93 -17.14 3.23
CA ILE A 51 8.18 -16.91 4.66
C ILE A 51 9.61 -16.43 4.89
N ASP A 52 10.57 -16.76 4.03
CA ASP A 52 11.88 -16.08 4.03
C ASP A 52 11.75 -14.56 3.82
N ARG A 53 10.60 -14.09 3.30
CA ARG A 53 10.25 -12.67 3.18
C ARG A 53 9.28 -12.17 4.25
N LYS A 54 8.75 -13.03 5.13
CA LYS A 54 7.79 -12.67 6.20
C LYS A 54 8.53 -12.53 7.53
N SER A 55 8.10 -11.52 8.30
CA SER A 55 8.69 -11.16 9.58
C SER A 55 8.55 -12.28 10.62
N ARG A 56 9.31 -12.13 11.72
CA ARG A 56 9.46 -13.01 12.88
C ARG A 56 8.16 -13.62 13.44
N ASP A 57 6.99 -13.05 13.13
CA ASP A 57 5.67 -13.42 13.69
C ASP A 57 4.76 -14.19 12.72
N GLY A 58 5.25 -14.62 11.55
CA GLY A 58 4.49 -15.45 10.60
C GLY A 58 3.33 -14.74 9.88
N ARG A 59 3.09 -13.45 10.15
CA ARG A 59 2.15 -12.63 9.37
C ARG A 59 2.74 -12.34 7.99
N PRO A 60 1.92 -12.37 6.92
CA PRO A 60 2.34 -11.83 5.64
C PRO A 60 2.81 -10.40 5.84
N THR A 61 4.11 -10.15 5.67
CA THR A 61 4.62 -8.79 5.45
C THR A 61 3.82 -8.23 4.29
N ARG A 62 3.11 -7.12 4.53
CA ARG A 62 2.55 -6.32 3.44
C ARG A 62 3.68 -6.16 2.44
N SER A 63 3.48 -6.57 1.18
CA SER A 63 4.51 -6.45 0.15
C SER A 63 5.11 -5.05 0.22
N SER A 64 6.44 -4.98 0.19
CA SER A 64 7.21 -3.74 0.23
C SER A 64 6.59 -2.66 -0.68
N ASP A 65 6.09 -3.08 -1.84
CA ASP A 65 5.42 -2.24 -2.83
C ASP A 65 4.18 -1.53 -2.30
N LYS A 66 3.31 -2.22 -1.55
CA LYS A 66 2.10 -1.61 -0.95
C LYS A 66 2.46 -0.58 0.13
N ILE A 67 3.57 -0.78 0.84
CA ILE A 67 4.06 0.18 1.85
C ILE A 67 4.65 1.41 1.15
N ILE A 68 5.45 1.19 0.10
CA ILE A 68 6.05 2.26 -0.71
C ILE A 68 4.96 3.09 -1.37
N GLU A 69 3.95 2.47 -1.97
CA GLU A 69 2.82 3.15 -2.62
C GLU A 69 2.02 3.98 -1.62
N LYS A 70 1.74 3.44 -0.42
CA LYS A 70 1.07 4.19 0.66
C LYS A 70 1.90 5.39 1.13
N LYS A 71 3.23 5.26 1.21
CA LYS A 71 4.14 6.38 1.54
C LYS A 71 4.15 7.45 0.43
N LYS A 72 4.20 7.04 -0.85
CA LYS A 72 4.11 7.95 -2.01
C LYS A 72 2.81 8.74 -2.02
N ARG A 73 1.67 8.07 -1.78
CA ARG A 73 0.34 8.71 -1.66
C ARG A 73 0.33 9.76 -0.55
N ARG A 74 0.81 9.44 0.65
CA ARG A 74 0.87 10.38 1.77
C ARG A 74 1.70 11.63 1.45
N LYS A 75 2.88 11.48 0.83
CA LYS A 75 3.71 12.62 0.40
C LYS A 75 2.99 13.50 -0.64
N LYS A 76 2.27 12.90 -1.60
CA LYS A 76 1.48 13.64 -2.60
C LYS A 76 0.37 14.47 -1.96
N TYR A 77 -0.41 13.90 -1.05
CA TYR A 77 -1.49 14.62 -0.36
C TYR A 77 -0.98 15.74 0.55
N GLN A 78 0.19 15.57 1.19
CA GLN A 78 0.80 16.62 2.00
C GLN A 78 1.18 17.83 1.13
N GLY A 79 1.85 17.62 0.00
CA GLY A 79 2.22 18.71 -0.90
C GLY A 79 1.02 19.46 -1.48
N LEU A 80 -0.11 18.79 -1.72
CA LEU A 80 -1.35 19.45 -2.13
C LEU A 80 -1.88 20.37 -1.02
N LYS A 81 -1.87 19.90 0.23
CA LYS A 81 -2.38 20.68 1.36
C LYS A 81 -1.53 21.93 1.60
N ASP A 82 -0.21 21.77 1.59
CA ASP A 82 0.74 22.87 1.75
C ASP A 82 0.62 23.91 0.60
N ALA A 83 0.29 23.47 -0.63
CA ALA A 83 0.05 24.37 -1.76
C ALA A 83 -1.25 25.17 -1.60
N THR A 84 -2.34 24.52 -1.20
CA THR A 84 -3.63 25.20 -0.97
C THR A 84 -3.57 26.21 0.18
N GLU A 85 -2.81 25.91 1.24
CA GLU A 85 -2.63 26.83 2.37
C GLU A 85 -1.83 28.07 1.96
N LYS A 86 -0.79 27.91 1.13
CA LYS A 86 -0.01 29.05 0.58
C LYS A 86 -0.84 29.94 -0.33
N GLU A 87 -1.67 29.36 -1.19
CA GLU A 87 -2.55 30.12 -2.09
C GLU A 87 -3.58 30.95 -1.31
N GLN A 88 -4.18 30.37 -0.27
CA GLN A 88 -5.10 31.09 0.61
C GLN A 88 -4.42 32.23 1.36
N GLN A 89 -3.20 32.03 1.87
CA GLN A 89 -2.42 33.08 2.51
C GLN A 89 -2.11 34.24 1.56
N GLN A 90 -1.72 33.94 0.33
CA GLN A 90 -1.44 34.96 -0.69
C GLN A 90 -2.70 35.76 -1.06
N ASN A 91 -3.84 35.08 -1.20
CA ASN A 91 -5.12 35.73 -1.49
C ASN A 91 -5.55 36.66 -0.34
N ASN A 92 -5.34 36.24 0.91
CA ASN A 92 -5.63 37.07 2.09
C ASN A 92 -4.71 38.31 2.15
N LEU A 93 -3.41 38.16 1.87
CA LEU A 93 -2.46 39.28 1.79
C LEU A 93 -2.84 40.27 0.68
N ASN A 94 -3.23 39.78 -0.49
CA ASN A 94 -3.66 40.62 -1.59
C ASN A 94 -4.93 41.39 -1.23
N LYS A 95 -5.92 40.73 -0.63
CA LYS A 95 -7.17 41.38 -0.17
C LYS A 95 -6.89 42.50 0.84
N LYS A 96 -5.98 42.28 1.79
CA LYS A 96 -5.55 43.30 2.76
C LYS A 96 -4.91 44.51 2.07
N LYS A 97 -4.00 44.29 1.12
CA LYS A 97 -3.36 45.38 0.34
C LYS A 97 -4.37 46.24 -0.43
N TYR A 98 -5.44 45.64 -0.97
CA TYR A 98 -6.48 46.40 -1.67
C TYR A 98 -7.31 47.26 -0.72
N GLN A 99 -7.60 46.77 0.49
CA GLN A 99 -8.30 47.56 1.51
C GLN A 99 -7.46 48.76 1.98
N ASP A 100 -6.17 48.54 2.23
CA ASP A 100 -5.26 49.60 2.65
C ASP A 100 -5.11 50.68 1.56
N LYS A 101 -4.99 50.27 0.28
CA LYS A 101 -4.93 51.21 -0.86
C LYS A 101 -6.24 51.99 -1.05
N GLY A 102 -7.39 51.33 -0.90
CA GLY A 102 -8.70 51.99 -0.98
C GLY A 102 -8.88 53.04 0.13
N PHE A 103 -8.45 52.70 1.34
CA PHE A 103 -8.44 53.63 2.47
C PHE A 103 -7.54 54.85 2.22
N LEU A 104 -6.32 54.62 1.74
CA LEU A 104 -5.37 55.68 1.38
C LEU A 104 -5.92 56.62 0.29
N ALA A 105 -6.57 56.08 -0.74
CA ALA A 105 -7.14 56.88 -1.83
C ALA A 105 -8.28 57.78 -1.37
N VAL A 106 -9.17 57.28 -0.51
CA VAL A 106 -10.25 58.07 0.08
C VAL A 106 -9.69 59.17 1.00
N HIS A 107 -8.68 58.84 1.81
CA HIS A 107 -8.03 59.79 2.71
C HIS A 107 -7.30 60.91 1.95
N LEU A 108 -6.58 60.58 0.87
CA LEU A 108 -5.92 61.57 0.02
C LEU A 108 -6.94 62.51 -0.65
N LYS A 109 -8.05 61.98 -1.16
CA LYS A 109 -9.11 62.79 -1.78
C LYS A 109 -9.71 63.77 -0.77
N TYR A 110 -9.93 63.33 0.47
CA TYR A 110 -10.43 64.18 1.54
C TYR A 110 -9.45 65.30 1.92
N LEU A 111 -8.16 65.01 1.99
CA LEU A 111 -7.12 66.01 2.26
C LEU A 111 -7.01 67.06 1.15
N MET A 112 -7.10 66.64 -0.11
CA MET A 112 -7.01 67.54 -1.27
C MET A 112 -8.24 68.45 -1.40
N ALA A 113 -9.41 68.02 -0.93
CA ALA A 113 -10.64 68.80 -0.94
C ALA A 113 -10.74 69.81 0.24
N ARG A 114 -9.78 69.79 1.16
CA ARG A 114 -9.76 70.63 2.38
C ARG A 114 -8.85 71.87 2.27
N LYS A 115 -8.29 72.13 1.07
CA LYS A 115 -7.57 73.35 0.71
C LYS A 115 -8.49 74.28 -0.07
#